data_AF-A0A8S3QJ55-F1
#
_entry.id   AF-A0A8S3QJ55-F1
#
_cell.length_a   1.000
_cell.length_b   1.000
_cell.length_c   1.000
_cell.angle_alpha   90.00
_cell.angle_beta   90.00
_cell.angle_gamma   90.00
#
_symmetry.space_group_name_H-M   'P 1'
#
loop_
_entity.id
_entity.type
_entity.pdbx_description
1 polymer ?
#
loop_
_entity_poly.entity_id
_entity_poly.type
_entity_poly.pdbx_seq_one_letter_code
_entity_poly.pdbx_strand_id
1 'polypeptide(L)'
;MPYPVPRSNRQSHKRRPIENDNNHGVSVFTLYQHVHHGDDQQREDAIRVQTIDTCKEMYADEPPEAILYCFGITQPLFEEMEKTIPNIVFHEGLPTMDTVREFSADRRHRLVVLDDLMHQTIERLVSDPKPIRTRIQVENHRPQHDVLGSDEKRERRLPDHNLGATTLSRTLEDTDAELRGRHIDPLRLLNRRPGAKFRRYLSIEDPSIPGRRYDGLRSTEIIRGTNTPQSSGMSRLLDTHHHFLHLLRTAKKDQRKALLKTIDKSQLKALCEIAHNIIKGTIVLTPSEKLRLKRFKKIINILGRKSSTRKERIQALHRGTAAVVRLLDVVERWRK
;
A
#
# COMPACT_ATOMS: atom_id res chain seq x y z
N MET A 1 61.86 -30.09 4.88
CA MET A 1 61.05 -29.48 3.80
C MET A 1 59.86 -28.79 4.46
N PRO A 2 59.88 -27.46 4.70
CA PRO A 2 58.72 -26.76 5.25
C PRO A 2 57.79 -26.28 4.12
N TYR A 3 56.47 -26.35 4.37
CA TYR A 3 55.43 -25.91 3.43
C TYR A 3 55.32 -24.38 3.38
N PRO A 4 55.00 -23.77 2.22
CA PRO A 4 54.87 -22.32 2.09
C PRO A 4 53.50 -21.83 2.57
N VAL A 5 53.52 -20.67 3.26
CA VAL A 5 52.34 -19.94 3.74
C VAL A 5 51.81 -19.01 2.62
N PRO A 6 50.48 -18.89 2.40
CA PRO A 6 49.95 -18.00 1.37
C PRO A 6 49.97 -16.53 1.83
N ARG A 7 50.50 -15.64 0.98
CA ARG A 7 50.45 -14.18 1.18
C ARG A 7 49.04 -13.66 0.87
N SER A 8 48.39 -13.03 1.85
CA SER A 8 47.13 -12.30 1.66
C SER A 8 47.38 -10.98 0.93
N ASN A 9 46.84 -10.84 -0.27
CA ASN A 9 46.92 -9.62 -1.07
C ASN A 9 45.75 -8.69 -0.70
N ARG A 10 45.99 -7.70 0.15
CA ARG A 10 44.98 -6.73 0.59
C ARG A 10 45.08 -5.49 -0.32
N GLN A 11 44.34 -5.47 -1.42
CA GLN A 11 44.19 -4.28 -2.25
C GLN A 11 43.24 -3.30 -1.56
N SER A 12 43.77 -2.13 -1.19
CA SER A 12 43.01 -0.97 -0.70
C SER A 12 42.38 -0.23 -1.88
N HIS A 13 41.07 -0.41 -2.10
CA HIS A 13 40.31 0.44 -3.01
C HIS A 13 40.02 1.79 -2.36
N LYS A 14 40.70 2.84 -2.84
CA LYS A 14 40.28 4.25 -2.66
C LYS A 14 38.89 4.43 -3.30
N ARG A 15 37.86 4.62 -2.48
CA ARG A 15 36.53 5.06 -2.94
C ARG A 15 36.61 6.55 -3.28
N ARG A 16 36.13 6.92 -4.47
CA ARG A 16 35.90 8.32 -4.86
C ARG A 16 34.67 8.85 -4.11
N PRO A 17 34.61 10.15 -3.78
CA PRO A 17 33.40 10.74 -3.21
C PRO A 17 32.31 10.71 -4.29
N ILE A 18 31.14 10.20 -3.92
CA ILE A 18 29.92 10.35 -4.69
C ILE A 18 29.30 11.66 -4.19
N GLU A 19 29.23 12.67 -5.04
CA GLU A 19 28.42 13.86 -4.79
C GLU A 19 26.96 13.39 -4.71
N ASN A 20 26.39 13.43 -3.50
CA ASN A 20 24.98 13.19 -3.27
C ASN A 20 24.24 14.53 -3.41
N ASP A 21 23.25 14.59 -4.29
CA ASP A 21 22.28 15.66 -4.35
C ASP A 21 21.47 15.69 -3.04
N ASN A 22 21.74 16.69 -2.20
CA ASN A 22 21.19 16.84 -0.86
C ASN A 22 19.68 17.13 -0.87
N ASN A 23 18.90 16.15 -0.42
CA ASN A 23 17.48 16.28 -0.10
C ASN A 23 17.34 16.85 1.33
N HIS A 24 17.37 18.17 1.48
CA HIS A 24 17.22 18.86 2.76
C HIS A 24 15.75 18.84 3.21
N GLY A 25 15.36 17.78 3.92
CA GLY A 25 13.99 17.58 4.42
C GLY A 25 13.82 18.09 5.85
N VAL A 26 12.72 18.82 6.11
CA VAL A 26 12.23 19.05 7.48
C VAL A 26 11.79 17.70 8.05
N SER A 27 12.39 17.29 9.17
CA SER A 27 11.98 16.07 9.86
C SER A 27 11.07 16.42 11.03
N VAL A 28 9.89 15.79 11.07
CA VAL A 28 8.89 15.98 12.12
C VAL A 28 8.92 14.75 13.02
N PHE A 29 9.11 14.97 14.33
CA PHE A 29 9.13 13.91 15.33
C PHE A 29 8.03 14.11 16.36
N THR A 30 7.49 12.99 16.82
CA THR A 30 6.50 12.92 17.89
C THR A 30 7.04 12.06 19.03
N LEU A 31 7.08 12.64 20.23
CA LEU A 31 7.43 11.93 21.45
C LEU A 31 6.12 11.46 22.10
N TYR A 32 5.86 10.15 22.09
CA TYR A 32 4.75 9.58 22.85
C TYR A 32 5.21 9.30 24.28
N GLN A 33 4.79 10.14 25.23
CA GLN A 33 4.95 9.86 26.65
C GLN A 33 3.74 9.08 27.19
N HIS A 34 3.98 7.93 27.83
CA HIS A 34 2.95 7.20 28.56
C HIS A 34 2.98 7.64 30.03
N VAL A 35 1.90 8.25 30.53
CA VAL A 35 1.87 8.82 31.88
C VAL A 35 1.48 7.76 32.90
N HIS A 36 2.42 7.37 33.78
CA HIS A 36 2.12 6.65 35.03
C HIS A 36 2.23 7.63 36.20
N HIS A 37 1.26 7.62 37.12
CA HIS A 37 1.26 8.49 38.30
C HIS A 37 2.19 7.94 39.39
N GLY A 38 3.31 8.62 39.63
CA GLY A 38 4.25 8.35 40.72
C GLY A 38 5.43 9.34 40.70
N ASP A 39 5.71 9.92 41.88
CA ASP A 39 6.76 10.89 42.28
C ASP A 39 7.41 11.77 41.18
N ASP A 40 6.97 13.03 41.14
CA ASP A 40 7.21 13.98 40.05
C ASP A 40 8.69 14.42 39.88
N GLN A 41 9.47 14.52 40.96
CA GLN A 41 10.82 15.10 40.88
C GLN A 41 11.88 14.16 40.26
N GLN A 42 11.85 12.86 40.58
CA GLN A 42 12.80 11.89 40.02
C GLN A 42 12.51 11.56 38.55
N ARG A 43 11.30 11.90 38.09
CA ARG A 43 10.84 11.61 36.75
C ARG A 43 11.26 12.67 35.74
N GLU A 44 11.29 13.94 36.15
CA GLU A 44 11.79 15.05 35.32
C GLU A 44 13.27 14.82 34.94
N ASP A 45 14.10 14.41 35.90
CA ASP A 45 15.51 14.08 35.65
C ASP A 45 15.68 12.86 34.73
N ALA A 46 14.80 11.86 34.81
CA ALA A 46 14.83 10.69 33.93
C ALA A 46 14.42 11.02 32.49
N ILE A 47 13.43 11.90 32.30
CA ILE A 47 12.98 12.38 30.98
C ILE A 47 14.07 13.25 30.31
N ARG A 48 14.78 14.03 31.13
CA ARG A 48 15.89 14.89 30.71
C ARG A 48 17.04 14.12 30.07
N VAL A 49 17.45 13.00 30.67
CA VAL A 49 18.57 12.18 30.17
C VAL A 49 18.17 11.47 28.87
N GLN A 50 16.95 10.95 28.80
CA GLN A 50 16.56 10.14 27.65
C GLN A 50 16.38 10.96 26.36
N THR A 51 15.80 12.16 26.43
CA THR A 51 15.50 12.94 25.22
C THR A 51 16.76 13.50 24.56
N ILE A 52 17.68 14.05 25.37
CA ILE A 52 18.91 14.68 24.87
C ILE A 52 19.88 13.62 24.33
N ASP A 53 20.05 12.50 25.03
CA ASP A 53 20.99 11.48 24.60
C ASP A 53 20.46 10.68 23.41
N THR A 54 19.14 10.47 23.31
CA THR A 54 18.52 9.88 22.11
C THR A 54 18.72 10.78 20.87
N CYS A 55 18.63 12.11 21.02
CA CYS A 55 18.90 13.02 19.90
C CYS A 55 20.37 12.96 19.43
N LYS A 56 21.33 12.80 20.35
CA LYS A 56 22.76 12.65 19.99
C LYS A 56 23.03 11.38 19.20
N GLU A 57 22.38 10.27 19.56
CA GLU A 57 22.52 9.02 18.81
C GLU A 57 21.84 9.07 17.44
N MET A 58 20.67 9.72 17.35
CA MET A 58 19.91 9.82 16.11
C MET A 58 20.54 10.75 15.07
N TYR A 59 21.24 11.79 15.51
CA TYR A 59 21.84 12.82 14.66
C TYR A 59 23.36 12.93 14.84
N ALA A 60 24.02 11.80 15.07
CA ALA A 60 25.45 11.76 15.35
C ALA A 60 26.30 12.41 14.24
N ASP A 61 25.87 12.28 12.98
CA ASP A 61 26.62 12.78 11.82
C ASP A 61 26.29 14.25 11.47
N GLU A 62 25.06 14.70 11.71
CA GLU A 62 24.57 16.03 11.32
C GLU A 62 23.47 16.52 12.28
N PRO A 63 23.82 17.18 13.40
CA PRO A 63 22.84 17.69 14.35
C PRO A 63 21.96 18.78 13.70
N PRO A 64 20.70 18.94 14.12
CA PRO A 64 19.85 20.01 13.63
C PRO A 64 20.41 21.37 14.05
N GLU A 65 20.44 22.33 13.13
CA GLU A 65 20.93 23.69 13.38
C GLU A 65 19.96 24.51 14.24
N ALA A 66 18.66 24.22 14.15
CA ALA A 66 17.61 24.84 14.96
C ALA A 66 16.51 23.83 15.29
N ILE A 67 15.93 23.97 16.48
CA ILE A 67 14.86 23.12 17.00
C ILE A 67 13.65 23.98 17.34
N LEU A 68 12.49 23.69 16.76
CA LEU A 68 11.21 24.31 17.12
C LEU A 68 10.42 23.33 18.00
N TYR A 69 10.36 23.60 19.31
CA TYR A 69 9.66 22.77 20.28
C TYR A 69 8.26 23.32 20.55
N CYS A 70 7.23 22.57 20.17
CA CYS A 70 5.83 23.00 20.30
C CYS A 70 5.14 22.28 21.47
N PHE A 71 4.54 23.05 22.39
CA PHE A 71 3.95 22.54 23.63
C PHE A 71 2.57 23.13 23.90
N GLY A 72 1.68 22.40 24.57
CA GLY A 72 0.35 22.88 24.97
C GLY A 72 0.31 23.56 26.34
N ILE A 73 1.19 23.17 27.27
CA ILE A 73 1.24 23.71 28.64
C ILE A 73 2.70 24.02 29.01
N THR A 74 2.96 25.24 29.48
CA THR A 74 4.29 25.67 29.95
C THR A 74 4.73 24.86 31.16
N GLN A 75 5.96 24.34 31.14
CA GLN A 75 6.57 23.60 32.24
C GLN A 75 7.88 24.28 32.68
N PRO A 76 8.21 24.28 34.00
CA PRO A 76 9.48 24.83 34.49
C PRO A 76 10.72 24.23 33.82
N LEU A 77 10.63 22.96 33.39
CA LEU A 77 11.68 22.25 32.65
C LEU A 77 12.11 22.98 31.36
N PHE A 78 11.22 23.77 30.74
CA PHE A 78 11.53 24.49 29.51
C PHE A 78 12.62 25.56 29.71
N GLU A 79 12.63 26.23 30.87
CA GLU A 79 13.67 27.20 31.20
C GLU A 79 15.05 26.55 31.31
N GLU A 80 15.10 25.31 31.77
CA GLU A 80 16.33 24.54 31.89
C GLU A 80 16.78 23.98 30.53
N MET A 81 15.83 23.50 29.73
CA MET A 81 16.09 23.06 28.35
C MET A 81 16.62 24.21 27.49
N GLU A 82 16.06 25.41 27.61
CA GLU A 82 16.53 26.61 26.89
C GLU A 82 17.98 26.96 27.25
N LYS A 83 18.38 26.75 28.50
CA LYS A 83 19.78 26.94 28.94
C LYS A 83 20.71 25.83 28.46
N THR A 84 20.21 24.61 28.32
CA THR A 84 21.04 23.42 28.07
C THR A 84 21.18 23.09 26.58
N ILE A 85 20.13 23.33 25.79
CA ILE A 85 20.04 22.95 24.38
C ILE A 85 20.23 24.21 23.52
N PRO A 86 21.33 24.34 22.77
CA PRO A 86 21.53 25.50 21.91
C PRO A 86 20.49 25.49 20.78
N ASN A 87 20.07 26.68 20.36
CA ASN A 87 19.18 26.92 19.21
C ASN A 87 17.80 26.25 19.30
N ILE A 88 17.32 25.97 20.52
CA ILE A 88 15.92 25.60 20.75
C ILE A 88 15.05 26.85 20.84
N VAL A 89 13.91 26.81 20.14
CA VAL A 89 12.87 27.85 20.18
C VAL A 89 11.58 27.20 20.63
N PHE A 90 11.02 27.72 21.71
CA PHE A 90 9.77 27.26 22.28
C PHE A 90 8.59 27.98 21.64
N HIS A 91 7.57 27.21 21.24
CA HIS A 91 6.36 27.72 20.61
C HIS A 91 5.12 27.14 21.31
N GLU A 92 4.30 28.00 21.91
CA GLU A 92 3.05 27.56 22.54
C GLU A 92 2.00 27.23 21.46
N GLY A 93 1.43 26.03 21.54
CA GLY A 93 0.46 25.51 20.58
C GLY A 93 1.05 25.05 19.24
N LEU A 94 0.17 24.62 18.32
CA LEU A 94 0.57 24.15 17.00
C LEU A 94 1.06 25.32 16.14
N PRO A 95 2.27 25.25 15.53
CA PRO A 95 2.80 26.32 14.71
C PRO A 95 1.93 26.50 13.46
N THR A 96 1.79 27.75 13.01
CA THR A 96 1.10 28.04 11.76
C THR A 96 1.94 27.61 10.56
N MET A 97 1.33 27.52 9.37
CA MET A 97 2.10 27.22 8.15
C MET A 97 3.09 28.30 7.77
N ASP A 98 2.83 29.55 8.10
CA ASP A 98 3.79 30.62 7.85
C ASP A 98 4.96 30.52 8.82
N THR A 99 4.71 30.19 10.10
CA THR A 99 5.75 29.90 11.08
C THR A 99 6.66 28.74 10.63
N VAL A 100 6.08 27.63 10.15
CA VAL A 100 6.87 26.48 9.68
C VAL A 100 7.65 26.81 8.40
N ARG A 101 7.08 27.62 7.49
CA ARG A 101 7.76 28.07 6.27
C ARG A 101 8.92 29.00 6.56
N GLU A 102 8.72 30.00 7.42
CA GLU A 102 9.78 30.90 7.88
C GLU A 102 10.87 30.10 8.60
N PHE A 103 10.45 29.18 9.47
CA PHE A 103 11.35 28.26 10.14
C PHE A 103 12.04 27.26 9.19
N SER A 104 11.73 27.18 7.89
CA SER A 104 12.46 26.32 6.95
C SER A 104 12.94 27.05 5.70
N ALA A 105 12.90 28.39 5.70
CA ALA A 105 13.18 29.21 4.53
C ALA A 105 14.63 29.07 4.04
N ASP A 106 15.57 28.82 4.95
CA ASP A 106 17.00 28.68 4.66
C ASP A 106 17.42 27.30 4.15
N ARG A 107 16.49 26.32 4.13
CA ARG A 107 16.72 24.92 3.73
C ARG A 107 17.84 24.21 4.52
N ARG A 108 18.13 24.65 5.74
CA ARG A 108 19.09 23.99 6.64
C ARG A 108 18.43 22.83 7.38
N HIS A 109 19.24 21.95 7.96
CA HIS A 109 18.73 20.83 8.74
C HIS A 109 18.08 21.35 10.03
N ARG A 110 16.75 21.25 10.12
CA ARG A 110 15.96 21.77 11.23
C ARG A 110 14.97 20.72 11.74
N LEU A 111 14.71 20.75 13.04
CA LEU A 111 13.87 19.79 13.74
C LEU A 111 12.62 20.48 14.29
N VAL A 112 11.44 19.90 14.05
CA VAL A 112 10.20 20.30 14.70
C VAL A 112 9.74 19.19 15.63
N VAL A 113 9.58 19.51 16.92
CA VAL A 113 9.13 18.57 17.96
C VAL A 113 7.71 18.93 18.36
N LEU A 114 6.79 17.97 18.26
CA LEU A 114 5.42 18.08 18.74
C LEU A 114 5.24 17.12 19.93
N ASP A 115 5.11 17.66 21.14
CA ASP A 115 5.01 16.88 22.37
C ASP A 115 3.56 16.41 22.64
N ASP A 116 2.82 17.14 23.47
CA ASP A 116 1.42 16.86 23.81
C ASP A 116 0.42 17.25 22.69
N LEU A 117 0.88 18.01 21.69
CA LEU A 117 0.05 18.57 20.62
C LEU A 117 -0.30 17.61 19.47
N MET A 118 0.21 16.37 19.50
CA MET A 118 -0.06 15.40 18.43
C MET A 118 -1.54 15.04 18.32
N HIS A 119 -2.26 14.93 19.45
CA HIS A 119 -3.70 14.67 19.45
C HIS A 119 -4.47 15.77 18.70
N GLN A 120 -4.09 17.04 18.92
CA GLN A 120 -4.69 18.18 18.22
C GLN A 120 -4.40 18.15 16.71
N THR A 121 -3.22 17.67 16.32
CA THR A 121 -2.87 17.50 14.89
C THR A 121 -3.81 16.47 14.24
N ILE A 122 -4.03 15.33 14.89
CA ILE A 122 -4.92 14.28 14.38
C ILE A 122 -6.37 14.78 14.30
N GLU A 123 -6.85 15.50 15.32
CA GLU A 123 -8.21 16.06 15.32
C GLU A 123 -8.46 17.06 14.20
N ARG A 124 -7.48 17.93 13.90
CA ARG A 124 -7.56 18.85 12.75
C ARG A 124 -7.60 18.11 11.41
N LEU A 125 -6.82 17.04 11.26
CA LEU A 125 -6.82 16.20 10.06
C LEU A 125 -8.16 15.48 9.84
N VAL A 126 -8.83 15.10 10.93
CA VAL A 126 -10.13 14.42 10.88
C VAL A 126 -11.26 15.42 10.62
N SER A 127 -11.21 16.59 11.26
CA SER A 127 -12.28 17.60 11.20
C SER A 127 -12.34 18.33 9.87
N ASP A 128 -11.19 18.56 9.23
CA ASP A 128 -11.11 19.32 7.98
C ASP A 128 -10.29 18.52 6.95
N PRO A 129 -10.86 17.45 6.34
CA PRO A 129 -10.18 16.56 5.41
C PRO A 129 -9.97 17.21 4.05
N LYS A 130 -9.43 18.44 4.01
CA LYS A 130 -8.85 18.99 2.80
C LYS A 130 -7.66 18.10 2.45
N PRO A 131 -7.57 17.59 1.21
CA PRO A 131 -6.45 16.75 0.82
C PRO A 131 -5.17 17.54 1.03
N ILE A 132 -4.35 17.11 1.99
CA ILE A 132 -3.00 17.63 2.17
C ILE A 132 -2.22 17.23 0.93
N ARG A 133 -2.30 18.09 -0.09
CA ARG A 133 -1.31 18.16 -1.15
C ARG A 133 -0.10 18.86 -0.53
N THR A 134 0.65 18.17 0.33
CA THR A 134 2.06 18.51 0.58
C THR A 134 2.86 18.11 -0.65
N ARG A 135 2.56 18.77 -1.77
CA ARG A 135 3.54 18.97 -2.81
C ARG A 135 4.21 20.26 -2.38
N ILE A 136 5.26 20.16 -1.57
CA ILE A 136 6.25 21.22 -1.48
C ILE A 136 6.87 21.26 -2.88
N GLN A 137 6.21 21.95 -3.80
CA GLN A 137 6.82 22.32 -5.05
C GLN A 137 7.85 23.36 -4.65
N VAL A 138 9.11 22.94 -4.61
CA VAL A 138 10.22 23.86 -4.78
C VAL A 138 9.98 24.50 -6.14
N GLU A 139 9.34 25.67 -6.17
CA GLU A 139 9.23 26.49 -7.36
C GLU A 139 10.65 26.94 -7.71
N ASN A 140 11.30 26.15 -8.55
CA ASN A 140 12.48 26.60 -9.26
C ASN A 140 12.03 27.75 -10.16
N HIS A 141 12.19 28.99 -9.69
CA HIS A 141 12.15 30.18 -10.53
C HIS A 141 13.26 30.04 -11.59
N ARG A 142 12.89 29.54 -12.77
CA ARG A 142 13.71 29.68 -13.97
C ARG A 142 13.59 31.11 -14.48
N PRO A 143 14.69 31.76 -14.88
CA PRO A 143 14.63 33.07 -15.51
C PRO A 143 13.82 32.96 -16.81
N GLN A 144 12.86 33.86 -17.01
CA GLN A 144 12.13 34.01 -18.26
C GLN A 144 13.11 34.44 -19.35
N HIS A 145 13.23 33.62 -20.39
CA HIS A 145 13.74 34.06 -21.68
C HIS A 145 12.53 34.29 -22.59
N ASP A 146 12.37 35.55 -22.99
CA ASP A 146 11.44 35.95 -24.04
C ASP A 146 11.81 35.29 -25.37
N VAL A 147 10.86 34.56 -25.96
CA VAL A 147 10.90 34.19 -27.37
C VAL A 147 9.56 34.56 -27.99
N LEU A 148 9.64 35.58 -28.83
CA LEU A 148 8.63 36.03 -29.77
C LEU A 148 8.33 34.94 -30.82
N GLY A 149 7.07 34.88 -31.26
CA GLY A 149 6.79 34.66 -32.69
C GLY A 149 5.83 33.54 -33.08
N SER A 150 4.67 33.99 -33.57
CA SER A 150 3.94 33.54 -34.77
C SER A 150 3.16 32.21 -34.79
N ASP A 151 1.82 32.38 -34.82
CA ASP A 151 0.87 31.95 -35.86
C ASP A 151 1.21 30.72 -36.72
N GLU A 152 0.33 29.70 -36.74
CA GLU A 152 -0.51 29.45 -37.93
C GLU A 152 -1.53 28.30 -37.74
N LYS A 153 -2.70 28.53 -38.35
CA LYS A 153 -3.84 27.64 -38.55
C LYS A 153 -3.47 26.34 -39.28
N ARG A 154 -4.14 25.22 -38.95
CA ARG A 154 -4.78 24.38 -39.99
C ARG A 154 -5.81 23.39 -39.47
N GLU A 155 -7.02 23.65 -39.91
CA GLU A 155 -8.25 22.88 -39.80
C GLU A 155 -8.33 21.88 -40.98
N ARG A 156 -8.54 20.59 -40.70
CA ARG A 156 -9.01 19.59 -41.68
C ARG A 156 -9.90 18.55 -40.99
N ARG A 157 -11.21 18.67 -41.19
CA ARG A 157 -12.20 17.62 -40.94
C ARG A 157 -12.34 16.77 -42.21
N LEU A 158 -12.45 15.45 -42.03
CA LEU A 158 -12.82 14.48 -43.06
C LEU A 158 -14.22 13.89 -42.73
N PRO A 159 -14.95 13.36 -43.73
CA PRO A 159 -16.38 13.08 -43.63
C PRO A 159 -16.73 11.67 -43.10
N ASP A 160 -17.91 11.61 -42.46
CA ASP A 160 -18.59 10.39 -42.02
C ASP A 160 -19.22 9.63 -43.19
N HIS A 161 -19.05 8.31 -43.20
CA HIS A 161 -19.76 7.38 -44.08
C HIS A 161 -20.72 6.48 -43.28
N ASN A 162 -21.91 6.35 -43.88
CA ASN A 162 -23.07 5.51 -43.58
C ASN A 162 -22.81 4.07 -43.13
N LEU A 163 -23.82 3.51 -42.42
CA LEU A 163 -24.53 2.22 -42.64
C LEU A 163 -25.45 2.03 -41.41
N GLY A 164 -26.79 1.96 -41.47
CA GLY A 164 -27.65 1.32 -42.47
C GLY A 164 -27.91 -0.13 -42.06
N ALA A 165 -28.83 -0.39 -41.13
CA ALA A 165 -29.28 -1.75 -40.84
C ALA A 165 -30.77 -1.81 -40.49
N THR A 166 -31.43 -2.68 -41.22
CA THR A 166 -32.86 -2.77 -41.54
C THR A 166 -33.61 -3.63 -40.52
N THR A 167 -34.78 -3.15 -40.09
CA THR A 167 -35.76 -3.88 -39.27
C THR A 167 -36.55 -4.84 -40.17
N LEU A 168 -36.53 -6.13 -39.86
CA LEU A 168 -37.47 -7.12 -40.42
C LEU A 168 -38.20 -7.81 -39.26
N SER A 169 -39.46 -7.43 -39.09
CA SER A 169 -40.45 -8.16 -38.29
C SER A 169 -41.09 -9.20 -39.20
N ARG A 170 -41.08 -10.47 -38.77
CA ARG A 170 -41.95 -11.51 -39.33
C ARG A 170 -42.64 -12.25 -38.20
N THR A 171 -43.94 -12.39 -38.41
CA THR A 171 -44.98 -12.99 -37.61
C THR A 171 -45.04 -14.51 -37.79
N LEU A 172 -45.85 -15.13 -36.91
CA LEU A 172 -46.67 -16.34 -37.06
C LEU A 172 -46.22 -17.63 -36.36
N GLU A 173 -47.19 -18.08 -35.54
CA GLU A 173 -47.77 -19.43 -35.41
C GLU A 173 -47.10 -20.46 -34.48
N ASP A 174 -47.75 -20.61 -33.33
CA ASP A 174 -48.48 -21.81 -32.89
C ASP A 174 -48.01 -23.17 -33.39
N THR A 175 -47.73 -24.04 -32.42
CA THR A 175 -48.16 -25.45 -32.48
C THR A 175 -48.13 -26.05 -31.06
N ASP A 176 -49.31 -26.49 -30.63
CA ASP A 176 -49.49 -27.46 -29.56
C ASP A 176 -48.87 -28.82 -29.94
N ALA A 177 -48.27 -29.51 -28.96
CA ALA A 177 -48.38 -30.96 -28.83
C ALA A 177 -47.82 -31.44 -27.49
N GLU A 178 -48.67 -32.17 -26.78
CA GLU A 178 -48.43 -33.07 -25.65
C GLU A 178 -47.07 -33.82 -25.68
N LEU A 179 -46.55 -34.15 -24.50
CA LEU A 179 -46.44 -35.55 -24.04
C LEU A 179 -45.73 -35.66 -22.67
N ARG A 180 -46.46 -36.28 -21.73
CA ARG A 180 -46.03 -37.29 -20.73
C ARG A 180 -44.94 -36.93 -19.71
N GLY A 181 -45.43 -36.65 -18.51
CA GLY A 181 -45.12 -37.40 -17.28
C GLY A 181 -43.70 -37.89 -17.06
N ARG A 182 -42.94 -37.16 -16.25
CA ARG A 182 -41.99 -37.73 -15.29
C ARG A 182 -42.03 -36.96 -13.98
N HIS A 183 -42.29 -37.71 -12.93
CA HIS A 183 -42.21 -37.31 -11.54
C HIS A 183 -40.80 -36.76 -11.23
N ILE A 184 -40.69 -35.45 -10.99
CA ILE A 184 -39.43 -34.79 -10.61
C ILE A 184 -39.33 -34.80 -9.09
N ASP A 185 -38.28 -35.46 -8.61
CA ASP A 185 -37.85 -35.54 -7.22
C ASP A 185 -37.40 -34.14 -6.72
N PRO A 186 -38.02 -33.53 -5.68
CA PRO A 186 -37.77 -32.12 -5.32
C PRO A 186 -36.41 -31.84 -4.64
N LEU A 187 -35.56 -32.86 -4.41
CA LEU A 187 -34.38 -32.75 -3.55
C LEU A 187 -33.01 -32.90 -4.25
N ARG A 188 -32.87 -32.45 -5.50
CA ARG A 188 -31.56 -32.47 -6.20
C ARG A 188 -31.04 -31.14 -6.76
N LEU A 189 -31.61 -30.00 -6.36
CA LEU A 189 -31.19 -28.67 -6.86
C LEU A 189 -30.32 -27.88 -5.88
N LEU A 190 -29.16 -28.40 -5.46
CA LEU A 190 -28.11 -27.58 -4.82
C LEU A 190 -26.66 -27.97 -5.20
N ASN A 191 -26.44 -28.42 -6.45
CA ASN A 191 -25.09 -28.54 -7.01
C ASN A 191 -24.97 -27.77 -8.34
N ARG A 192 -25.20 -26.45 -8.29
CA ARG A 192 -24.77 -25.55 -9.38
C ARG A 192 -23.24 -25.53 -9.45
N ARG A 193 -22.69 -26.23 -10.45
CA ARG A 193 -21.26 -26.21 -10.79
C ARG A 193 -20.80 -24.77 -11.03
N PRO A 194 -19.76 -24.26 -10.33
CA PRO A 194 -19.22 -22.95 -10.64
C PRO A 194 -18.46 -22.96 -11.97
N GLY A 195 -18.67 -21.90 -12.75
CA GLY A 195 -18.36 -21.82 -14.18
C GLY A 195 -16.90 -22.05 -14.62
N ALA A 196 -16.79 -22.47 -15.88
CA ALA A 196 -15.59 -22.96 -16.56
C ALA A 196 -14.37 -22.00 -16.59
N LYS A 197 -14.55 -20.70 -16.33
CA LYS A 197 -13.47 -19.70 -16.43
C LYS A 197 -12.38 -19.86 -15.36
N PHE A 198 -12.69 -20.45 -14.21
CA PHE A 198 -11.72 -20.61 -13.12
C PHE A 198 -10.85 -21.88 -13.20
N ARG A 199 -11.17 -22.83 -14.10
CA ARG A 199 -10.28 -23.97 -14.34
C ARG A 199 -8.95 -23.49 -14.94
N ARG A 200 -8.93 -22.47 -15.79
CA ARG A 200 -7.70 -22.04 -16.49
C ARG A 200 -6.63 -21.42 -15.58
N TYR A 201 -6.98 -20.70 -14.51
CA TYR A 201 -6.00 -19.89 -13.76
C TYR A 201 -5.22 -20.63 -12.66
N LEU A 202 -5.76 -21.73 -12.13
CA LEU A 202 -5.11 -22.55 -11.08
C LEU A 202 -4.93 -24.02 -11.45
N SER A 203 -5.25 -24.40 -12.70
CA SER A 203 -4.83 -25.71 -13.22
C SER A 203 -3.42 -25.52 -13.75
N ILE A 204 -2.46 -25.97 -12.96
CA ILE A 204 -1.15 -26.34 -13.48
C ILE A 204 -1.44 -27.60 -14.29
N GLU A 205 -1.46 -27.49 -15.63
CA GLU A 205 -1.31 -28.67 -16.46
C GLU A 205 0.10 -29.21 -16.18
N ASP A 206 0.15 -30.49 -15.83
CA ASP A 206 1.36 -31.16 -15.36
C ASP A 206 2.35 -31.28 -16.53
N PRO A 207 3.53 -30.64 -16.48
CA PRO A 207 4.49 -30.67 -17.58
C PRO A 207 5.13 -32.05 -17.80
N SER A 208 4.80 -33.06 -16.97
CA SER A 208 5.36 -34.41 -17.07
C SER A 208 4.47 -35.44 -17.79
N ILE A 209 3.45 -35.03 -18.56
CA ILE A 209 2.68 -35.95 -19.41
C ILE A 209 3.14 -35.81 -20.88
N PRO A 210 4.14 -36.59 -21.33
CA PRO A 210 4.47 -36.67 -22.75
C PRO A 210 3.36 -37.46 -23.47
N GLY A 211 2.67 -36.86 -24.44
CA GLY A 211 1.83 -37.64 -25.36
C GLY A 211 0.58 -37.01 -25.96
N ARG A 212 0.18 -35.79 -25.61
CA ARG A 212 -0.88 -35.10 -26.36
C ARG A 212 -0.28 -34.16 -27.40
N ARG A 213 -0.17 -34.67 -28.64
CA ARG A 213 0.03 -33.85 -29.83
C ARG A 213 -1.13 -32.87 -29.94
N TYR A 214 -0.84 -31.59 -29.73
CA TYR A 214 -1.67 -30.49 -30.21
C TYR A 214 -1.02 -29.99 -31.50
N ASP A 215 -1.49 -30.50 -32.63
CA ASP A 215 -1.26 -29.87 -33.93
C ASP A 215 -2.21 -28.67 -34.02
N GLY A 216 -1.65 -27.47 -33.91
CA GLY A 216 -2.44 -26.24 -33.85
C GLY A 216 -1.57 -25.01 -33.64
N LEU A 217 -0.77 -24.70 -34.65
CA LEU A 217 0.00 -23.47 -34.82
C LEU A 217 -0.76 -22.22 -34.33
N ARG A 218 -0.24 -21.62 -33.25
CA ARG A 218 -0.17 -20.16 -33.14
C ARG A 218 1.17 -19.82 -32.51
N SER A 219 2.07 -19.33 -33.36
CA SER A 219 3.33 -18.70 -32.99
C SER A 219 3.10 -17.72 -31.85
N THR A 220 3.62 -18.04 -30.67
CA THR A 220 3.86 -17.05 -29.64
C THR A 220 5.16 -16.36 -30.00
N GLU A 221 5.05 -15.28 -30.78
CA GLU A 221 6.09 -14.27 -30.78
C GLU A 221 6.35 -13.84 -29.34
N ILE A 222 7.60 -13.97 -28.94
CA ILE A 222 8.13 -13.44 -27.69
C ILE A 222 8.15 -11.92 -27.86
N ILE A 223 7.00 -11.27 -27.64
CA ILE A 223 6.93 -9.81 -27.52
C ILE A 223 7.60 -9.46 -26.20
N ARG A 224 8.91 -9.17 -26.27
CA ARG A 224 9.65 -8.39 -25.28
C ARG A 224 9.19 -6.93 -25.38
N GLY A 225 7.97 -6.70 -24.94
CA GLY A 225 7.43 -5.37 -24.70
C GLY A 225 6.81 -5.42 -23.31
N THR A 226 7.59 -5.07 -22.29
CA THR A 226 7.07 -4.86 -20.93
C THR A 226 6.25 -3.58 -20.91
N ASN A 227 5.10 -3.62 -21.57
CA ASN A 227 3.97 -2.79 -21.20
C ASN A 227 3.57 -3.27 -19.81
N THR A 228 4.27 -2.80 -18.76
CA THR A 228 3.76 -2.90 -17.40
C THR A 228 2.36 -2.32 -17.45
N PRO A 229 1.30 -3.13 -17.27
CA PRO A 229 -0.06 -2.62 -17.31
C PRO A 229 -0.12 -1.49 -16.30
N GLN A 230 -0.37 -0.27 -16.79
CA GLN A 230 -0.54 0.90 -15.96
C GLN A 230 -1.46 0.51 -14.79
N SER A 231 -0.95 0.69 -13.57
CA SER A 231 -1.51 0.36 -12.27
C SER A 231 -2.83 1.08 -12.00
N SER A 232 -3.81 0.83 -12.87
CA SER A 232 -5.17 1.33 -12.76
C SER A 232 -5.92 0.40 -11.82
N GLY A 233 -5.85 0.75 -10.54
CA GLY A 233 -6.93 0.45 -9.61
C GLY A 233 -6.79 -0.86 -8.85
N MET A 234 -5.73 -1.00 -8.04
CA MET A 234 -6.03 -1.47 -6.69
C MET A 234 -6.79 -0.34 -6.00
N SER A 235 -8.00 -0.64 -5.50
CA SER A 235 -8.87 0.37 -4.91
C SER A 235 -8.13 1.09 -3.77
N ARG A 236 -8.37 2.40 -3.63
CA ARG A 236 -7.95 3.21 -2.47
C ARG A 236 -8.24 2.50 -1.13
N LEU A 237 -9.24 1.62 -1.12
CA LEU A 237 -9.59 0.72 -0.02
C LEU A 237 -8.40 -0.08 0.55
N LEU A 238 -7.48 -0.56 -0.32
CA LEU A 238 -6.31 -1.33 0.12
C LEU A 238 -5.25 -0.44 0.78
N ASP A 239 -5.09 0.78 0.29
CA ASP A 239 -4.19 1.77 0.90
C ASP A 239 -4.73 2.25 2.25
N THR A 240 -6.04 2.52 2.34
CA THR A 240 -6.72 2.91 3.58
C THR A 240 -6.55 1.88 4.69
N HIS A 241 -6.60 0.58 4.35
CA HIS A 241 -6.52 -0.50 5.35
C HIS A 241 -5.16 -1.20 5.42
N HIS A 242 -4.09 -0.60 4.89
CA HIS A 242 -2.80 -1.29 4.80
C HIS A 242 -2.23 -1.67 6.17
N HIS A 243 -2.36 -0.82 7.19
CA HIS A 243 -1.88 -1.11 8.56
C HIS A 243 -2.57 -2.35 9.14
N PHE A 244 -3.89 -2.46 8.97
CA PHE A 244 -4.65 -3.62 9.40
C PHE A 244 -4.23 -4.89 8.65
N LEU A 245 -4.03 -4.80 7.33
CA LEU A 245 -3.58 -5.94 6.52
C LEU A 245 -2.17 -6.39 6.92
N HIS A 246 -1.27 -5.45 7.22
CA HIS A 246 0.08 -5.75 7.72
C HIS A 246 0.03 -6.44 9.09
N LEU A 247 -0.75 -5.89 10.04
CA LEU A 247 -0.97 -6.48 11.36
C LEU A 247 -1.54 -7.91 11.23
N LEU A 248 -2.50 -8.12 10.34
CA LEU A 248 -3.12 -9.43 10.13
C LEU A 248 -2.12 -10.47 9.61
N ARG A 249 -1.14 -10.03 8.81
CA ARG A 249 -0.06 -10.87 8.29
C ARG A 249 0.92 -11.27 9.39
N THR A 250 1.38 -10.30 10.19
CA THR A 250 2.42 -10.50 11.22
C THR A 250 1.88 -11.14 12.50
N ALA A 251 0.60 -10.97 12.79
CA ALA A 251 -0.05 -11.54 13.98
C ALA A 251 0.09 -13.06 14.08
N LYS A 252 0.26 -13.56 15.32
CA LYS A 252 0.25 -15.00 15.62
C LYS A 252 -1.11 -15.62 15.31
N LYS A 253 -1.18 -16.96 15.23
CA LYS A 253 -2.39 -17.70 14.83
C LYS A 253 -3.63 -17.32 15.63
N ASP A 254 -3.52 -17.21 16.95
CA ASP A 254 -4.67 -16.93 17.82
C ASP A 254 -5.04 -15.44 17.83
N GLN A 255 -4.04 -14.54 17.80
CA GLN A 255 -4.27 -13.11 17.57
C GLN A 255 -5.00 -12.86 16.24
N ARG A 256 -4.60 -13.54 15.17
CA ARG A 256 -5.27 -13.42 13.87
C ARG A 256 -6.73 -13.87 13.94
N LYS A 257 -7.04 -14.94 14.68
CA LYS A 257 -8.43 -15.37 14.87
C LYS A 257 -9.24 -14.31 15.62
N ALA A 258 -8.66 -13.68 16.65
CA ALA A 258 -9.30 -12.61 17.39
C ALA A 258 -9.56 -11.40 16.48
N LEU A 259 -8.56 -10.95 15.72
CA LEU A 259 -8.69 -9.86 14.75
C LEU A 259 -9.76 -10.13 13.68
N LEU A 260 -9.84 -11.38 13.19
CA LEU A 260 -10.86 -11.78 12.22
C LEU A 260 -12.28 -11.84 12.82
N LYS A 261 -12.40 -12.02 14.14
CA LYS A 261 -13.70 -12.01 14.84
C LYS A 261 -14.28 -10.59 14.90
N THR A 262 -13.41 -9.59 15.04
CA THR A 262 -13.77 -8.17 15.17
C THR A 262 -13.61 -7.40 13.86
N ILE A 263 -13.59 -8.08 12.70
CA ILE A 263 -13.32 -7.43 11.42
C ILE A 263 -14.48 -6.54 10.94
N ASP A 264 -14.13 -5.33 10.52
CA ASP A 264 -15.07 -4.36 9.97
C ASP A 264 -15.52 -4.72 8.54
N LYS A 265 -16.64 -4.13 8.11
CA LYS A 265 -17.18 -4.35 6.76
C LYS A 265 -16.22 -3.87 5.67
N SER A 266 -15.51 -2.76 5.89
CA SER A 266 -14.55 -2.17 4.96
C SER A 266 -13.26 -3.01 4.87
N GLN A 267 -12.72 -3.42 6.03
CA GLN A 267 -11.58 -4.34 6.13
C GLN A 267 -11.87 -5.70 5.47
N LEU A 268 -13.08 -6.25 5.68
CA LEU A 268 -13.50 -7.48 5.01
C LEU A 268 -13.60 -7.29 3.49
N LYS A 269 -14.10 -6.14 3.04
CA LYS A 269 -14.18 -5.80 1.61
C LYS A 269 -12.77 -5.74 0.99
N ALA A 270 -11.77 -5.23 1.70
CA ALA A 270 -10.37 -5.22 1.26
C ALA A 270 -9.82 -6.64 1.03
N LEU A 271 -10.05 -7.56 1.98
CA LEU A 271 -9.66 -8.98 1.80
C LEU A 271 -10.39 -9.64 0.63
N CYS A 272 -11.68 -9.34 0.44
CA CYS A 272 -12.46 -9.83 -0.70
C CYS A 272 -11.95 -9.30 -2.04
N GLU A 273 -11.53 -8.04 -2.09
CA GLU A 273 -10.96 -7.41 -3.29
C GLU A 273 -9.65 -8.07 -3.70
N ILE A 274 -8.76 -8.33 -2.75
CA ILE A 274 -7.52 -9.08 -2.98
C ILE A 274 -7.82 -10.46 -3.60
N ALA A 275 -8.72 -11.22 -2.97
CA ALA A 275 -9.11 -12.53 -3.47
C ALA A 275 -9.76 -12.46 -4.86
N HIS A 276 -10.56 -11.43 -5.13
CA HIS A 276 -11.19 -11.19 -6.41
C HIS A 276 -10.17 -10.89 -7.52
N ASN A 277 -9.18 -10.03 -7.24
CA ASN A 277 -8.13 -9.66 -8.18
C ASN A 277 -7.21 -10.85 -8.51
N ILE A 278 -6.94 -11.72 -7.53
CA ILE A 278 -6.26 -12.99 -7.76
C ILE A 278 -7.11 -13.90 -8.66
N ILE A 279 -8.42 -13.99 -8.41
CA ILE A 279 -9.31 -14.86 -9.20
C ILE A 279 -9.41 -14.40 -10.66
N LYS A 280 -9.47 -13.09 -10.87
CA LYS A 280 -9.49 -12.48 -12.20
C LYS A 280 -8.16 -12.56 -12.95
N GLY A 281 -7.06 -12.86 -12.25
CA GLY A 281 -5.72 -12.82 -12.81
C GLY A 281 -5.15 -11.41 -12.96
N THR A 282 -5.75 -10.41 -12.31
CA THR A 282 -5.22 -9.04 -12.25
C THR A 282 -3.90 -9.01 -11.47
N ILE A 283 -3.82 -9.79 -10.39
CA ILE A 283 -2.57 -10.01 -9.66
C ILE A 283 -1.88 -11.23 -10.27
N VAL A 284 -0.75 -10.99 -10.96
CA VAL A 284 0.06 -12.04 -11.60
C VAL A 284 0.76 -12.86 -10.52
N LEU A 285 0.37 -14.14 -10.41
CA LEU A 285 0.96 -15.09 -9.47
C LEU A 285 2.14 -15.83 -10.09
N THR A 286 3.21 -15.97 -9.33
CA THR A 286 4.32 -16.89 -9.63
C THR A 286 3.84 -18.36 -9.55
N PRO A 287 4.51 -19.32 -10.22
CA PRO A 287 4.13 -20.74 -10.16
C PRO A 287 4.11 -21.31 -8.72
N SER A 288 5.07 -20.92 -7.88
CA SER A 288 5.14 -21.34 -6.48
C SER A 288 4.00 -20.75 -5.64
N GLU A 289 3.60 -19.51 -5.88
CA GLU A 289 2.41 -18.90 -5.26
C GLU A 289 1.13 -19.61 -5.69
N LYS A 290 0.97 -19.92 -6.99
CA LYS A 290 -0.17 -20.69 -7.50
C LYS A 290 -0.28 -22.04 -6.78
N LEU A 291 0.83 -22.76 -6.64
CA LEU A 291 0.86 -24.04 -5.92
C LEU A 291 0.48 -23.88 -4.44
N ARG A 292 1.04 -22.86 -3.76
CA ARG A 292 0.73 -22.54 -2.36
C ARG A 292 -0.72 -22.13 -2.15
N LEU A 293 -1.34 -21.43 -3.09
CA LEU A 293 -2.73 -20.97 -3.02
C LEU A 293 -3.72 -22.05 -3.48
N LYS A 294 -3.29 -23.04 -4.28
CA LYS A 294 -4.12 -24.16 -4.76
C LYS A 294 -4.81 -24.91 -3.62
N ARG A 295 -4.10 -25.16 -2.50
CA ARG A 295 -4.65 -25.78 -1.28
C ARG A 295 -5.76 -24.95 -0.61
N PHE A 296 -5.80 -23.65 -0.84
CA PHE A 296 -6.80 -22.74 -0.26
C PHE A 296 -7.87 -22.29 -1.28
N LYS A 297 -7.95 -22.95 -2.44
CA LYS A 297 -8.85 -22.59 -3.55
C LYS A 297 -10.29 -22.38 -3.12
N LYS A 298 -10.83 -23.20 -2.22
CA LYS A 298 -12.22 -23.08 -1.73
C LYS A 298 -12.44 -21.76 -0.98
N ILE A 299 -11.53 -21.41 -0.06
CA ILE A 299 -11.60 -20.18 0.74
C ILE A 299 -11.46 -18.94 -0.16
N ILE A 300 -10.47 -18.94 -1.06
CA ILE A 300 -10.24 -17.83 -2.00
C ILE A 300 -11.48 -17.58 -2.86
N ASN A 301 -12.12 -18.65 -3.34
CA ASN A 301 -13.38 -18.55 -4.09
C ASN A 301 -14.53 -17.96 -3.26
N ILE A 302 -14.69 -18.34 -2.00
CA ILE A 302 -15.72 -17.76 -1.12
C ILE A 302 -15.47 -16.26 -0.92
N LEU A 303 -14.20 -15.85 -0.76
CA LEU A 303 -13.84 -14.45 -0.55
C LEU A 303 -14.04 -13.59 -1.81
N GLY A 304 -13.63 -14.08 -2.98
CA GLY A 304 -13.68 -13.29 -4.22
C GLY A 304 -15.02 -13.35 -4.96
N ARG A 305 -15.97 -14.19 -4.53
CA ARG A 305 -17.32 -14.26 -5.11
C ARG A 305 -18.23 -13.16 -4.57
N LYS A 306 -18.89 -12.46 -5.49
CA LYS A 306 -19.87 -11.41 -5.16
C LYS A 306 -21.09 -11.96 -4.39
N SER A 307 -21.48 -13.21 -4.66
CA SER A 307 -22.66 -13.85 -4.09
C SER A 307 -22.48 -14.38 -2.65
N SER A 308 -21.25 -14.45 -2.15
CA SER A 308 -21.00 -15.01 -0.82
C SER A 308 -21.42 -14.02 0.27
N THR A 309 -22.15 -14.52 1.27
CA THR A 309 -22.65 -13.69 2.37
C THR A 309 -21.53 -13.27 3.32
N ARG A 310 -21.75 -12.22 4.11
CA ARG A 310 -20.77 -11.78 5.14
C ARG A 310 -20.43 -12.92 6.10
N LYS A 311 -21.45 -13.68 6.55
CA LYS A 311 -21.30 -14.80 7.47
C LYS A 311 -20.41 -15.91 6.88
N GLU A 312 -20.65 -16.29 5.63
CA GLU A 312 -19.83 -17.30 4.93
C GLU A 312 -18.37 -16.88 4.79
N ARG A 313 -18.14 -15.60 4.46
CA ARG A 313 -16.78 -15.05 4.30
C ARG A 313 -16.02 -15.07 5.62
N ILE A 314 -16.64 -14.60 6.71
CA ILE A 314 -16.05 -14.64 8.05
C ILE A 314 -15.76 -16.08 8.47
N GLN A 315 -16.71 -17.00 8.26
CA GLN A 315 -16.53 -18.41 8.59
C GLN A 315 -15.37 -19.05 7.78
N ALA A 316 -15.24 -18.70 6.50
CA ALA A 316 -14.13 -19.16 5.66
C ALA A 316 -12.77 -18.61 6.15
N LEU A 317 -12.71 -17.36 6.60
CA LEU A 317 -11.51 -16.74 7.17
C LEU A 317 -11.09 -17.42 8.48
N HIS A 318 -12.03 -17.70 9.38
CA HIS A 318 -11.74 -18.38 10.64
C HIS A 318 -11.21 -19.80 10.45
N ARG A 319 -11.81 -20.56 9.52
CA ARG A 319 -11.34 -21.91 9.16
C ARG A 319 -9.98 -21.88 8.43
N GLY A 320 -9.71 -20.78 7.74
CA GLY A 320 -8.62 -20.63 6.78
C GLY A 320 -7.57 -19.60 7.17
N THR A 321 -7.20 -19.45 8.44
CA THR A 321 -6.28 -18.38 8.88
C THR A 321 -4.91 -18.42 8.20
N ALA A 322 -4.45 -19.59 7.78
CA ALA A 322 -3.23 -19.74 6.97
C ALA A 322 -3.42 -19.22 5.53
N ALA A 323 -4.61 -19.38 4.95
CA ALA A 323 -4.92 -18.85 3.62
C ALA A 323 -4.81 -17.33 3.59
N VAL A 324 -5.24 -16.67 4.66
CA VAL A 324 -5.17 -15.20 4.80
C VAL A 324 -3.73 -14.71 4.67
N VAL A 325 -2.78 -15.30 5.41
CA VAL A 325 -1.35 -14.93 5.30
C VAL A 325 -0.85 -15.14 3.88
N ARG A 326 -1.18 -16.27 3.27
CA ARG A 326 -0.72 -16.59 1.91
C ARG A 326 -1.28 -15.64 0.88
N LEU A 327 -2.49 -15.12 1.07
CA LEU A 327 -3.06 -14.05 0.26
C LEU A 327 -2.30 -12.73 0.46
N LEU A 328 -1.99 -12.38 1.70
CA LEU A 328 -1.28 -11.14 2.05
C LEU A 328 0.19 -11.14 1.59
N ASP A 329 0.87 -12.29 1.65
CA ASP A 329 2.23 -12.47 1.11
C ASP A 329 2.30 -12.07 -0.38
N VAL A 330 1.28 -12.46 -1.15
CA VAL A 330 1.20 -12.17 -2.59
C VAL A 330 1.00 -10.67 -2.83
N VAL A 331 0.14 -10.03 -2.03
CA VAL A 331 -0.16 -8.59 -2.17
C VAL A 331 1.05 -7.74 -1.82
N GLU A 332 1.78 -8.10 -0.76
CA GLU A 332 2.95 -7.32 -0.37
C GLU A 332 4.08 -7.42 -1.39
N ARG A 333 4.23 -8.57 -2.07
CA ARG A 333 5.13 -8.67 -3.22
C ARG A 333 4.66 -7.80 -4.37
N TRP A 334 3.36 -7.79 -4.67
CA TRP A 334 2.81 -7.03 -5.81
C TRP A 334 2.89 -5.51 -5.61
N ARG A 335 2.93 -5.04 -4.35
CA ARG A 335 3.03 -3.62 -4.00
C ARG A 335 4.46 -3.06 -4.08
N LYS A 336 5.47 -3.92 -4.02
CA LYS A 336 6.88 -3.58 -4.28
C LYS A 336 7.14 -3.60 -5.78
#